data_AF-A0AB34U8B9-F1
#
_entry.id   AF-A0AB34U8B9-F1
#
_cell.length_a   1.000
_cell.length_b   1.000
_cell.length_c   1.000
_cell.angle_alpha   90.00
_cell.angle_beta   90.00
_cell.angle_gamma   90.00
#
_symmetry.space_group_name_H-M   'P 1'
#
loop_
_entity.id
_entity.type
_entity.pdbx_description
1 polymer ?
#
loop_
_entity_poly.entity_id
_entity_poly.type
_entity_poly.pdbx_seq_one_letter_code
_entity_poly.pdbx_strand_id
1 'polypeptide(L)'
;AIVVVENVERNIELGLEPVQATHKAMAEVTGPIIATALVLCAVFVPAAFISGLTGQFYKQFALTIAISTVISAFNSLTLSPALAAVLLKGHDAPKDRFSRFLDRILGGWLFRPFNRFFEKASHGYVGT
;
A
#
# COMPACT_ATOMS: atom_id res chain seq x y z
N ALA A 1 1.07 2.90 2.79
CA ALA A 1 0.37 2.11 1.77
C ALA A 1 0.37 0.62 2.08
N ILE A 2 1.53 -0.07 2.11
CA ILE A 2 1.62 -1.53 2.34
C ILE A 2 0.88 -1.97 3.62
N VAL A 3 1.19 -1.34 4.76
CA VAL A 3 0.58 -1.64 6.07
C VAL A 3 -0.96 -1.57 6.06
N VAL A 4 -1.55 -0.70 5.23
CA VAL A 4 -3.01 -0.60 5.12
C VAL A 4 -3.58 -1.81 4.40
N VAL A 5 -2.99 -2.19 3.26
CA VAL A 5 -3.47 -3.33 2.46
C VAL A 5 -3.30 -4.64 3.23
N GLU A 6 -2.14 -4.84 3.87
CA GLU A 6 -1.87 -6.02 4.69
C GLU A 6 -2.84 -6.12 5.88
N ASN A 7 -3.16 -5.01 6.55
CA ASN A 7 -4.12 -5.04 7.65
C ASN A 7 -5.56 -5.28 7.17
N VAL A 8 -5.91 -4.82 5.96
CA VAL A 8 -7.19 -5.15 5.32
C VAL A 8 -7.25 -6.65 5.01
N GLU A 9 -6.20 -7.20 4.37
CA GLU A 9 -6.08 -8.61 4.02
C GLU A 9 -6.19 -9.50 5.25
N ARG A 10 -5.44 -9.18 6.32
CA ARG A 10 -5.55 -9.86 7.61
C ARG A 10 -6.98 -9.87 8.16
N ASN A 11 -7.71 -8.76 8.05
CA ASN A 11 -9.09 -8.71 8.51
C ASN A 11 -10.05 -9.50 7.61
N ILE A 12 -9.77 -9.62 6.31
CA ILE A 12 -10.50 -10.52 5.40
C ILE A 12 -10.23 -11.99 5.74
N GLU A 13 -8.98 -12.36 6.06
CA GLU A 13 -8.62 -13.71 6.52
C GLU A 13 -9.33 -14.09 7.83
N LEU A 14 -9.63 -13.10 8.68
CA LEU A 14 -10.43 -13.28 9.89
C LEU A 14 -11.94 -13.41 9.61
N GLY A 15 -12.35 -13.42 8.34
CA GLY A 15 -13.73 -13.68 7.91
C GLY A 15 -14.60 -12.44 7.71
N LEU A 16 -14.03 -11.23 7.73
CA LEU A 16 -14.78 -10.01 7.45
C LEU A 16 -14.94 -9.79 5.94
N GLU A 17 -16.10 -9.27 5.53
CA GLU A 17 -16.28 -8.83 4.14
C GLU A 17 -15.32 -7.67 3.81
N PRO A 18 -14.84 -7.52 2.55
CA PRO A 18 -13.81 -6.56 2.18
C PRO A 18 -14.05 -5.12 2.63
N VAL A 19 -15.30 -4.65 2.56
CA VAL A 19 -15.68 -3.30 3.02
C VAL A 19 -15.57 -3.18 4.54
N GLN A 20 -16.09 -4.17 5.28
CA GLN A 20 -16.03 -4.19 6.74
C GLN A 20 -14.59 -4.36 7.24
N ALA A 21 -13.82 -5.22 6.60
CA ALA A 21 -12.40 -5.42 6.86
C ALA A 21 -11.62 -4.12 6.66
N THR A 22 -11.92 -3.37 5.59
CA THR A 22 -11.29 -2.07 5.34
C THR A 22 -11.63 -1.05 6.42
N HIS A 23 -12.89 -0.94 6.83
CA HIS A 23 -13.27 -0.01 7.90
C HIS A 23 -12.58 -0.32 9.22
N LYS A 24 -12.55 -1.60 9.61
CA LYS A 24 -11.88 -2.04 10.84
C LYS A 24 -10.37 -1.82 10.75
N ALA A 25 -9.76 -2.20 9.63
CA ALA A 25 -8.33 -2.01 9.41
C ALA A 25 -7.94 -0.54 9.51
N MET A 26 -8.74 0.36 8.93
CA MET A 26 -8.51 1.80 9.01
C MET A 26 -8.63 2.33 10.44
N ALA A 27 -9.55 1.82 11.26
CA ALA A 27 -9.65 2.21 12.68
C ALA A 27 -8.39 1.84 13.47
N GLU A 28 -7.74 0.72 13.12
CA GLU A 28 -6.52 0.24 13.78
C GLU A 28 -5.26 1.00 13.33
N VAL A 29 -5.14 1.32 12.03
CA VAL A 29 -3.88 1.84 11.45
C VAL A 29 -3.84 3.35 11.25
N THR A 30 -4.98 4.06 11.29
CA THR A 30 -5.01 5.52 11.08
C THR A 30 -4.18 6.26 12.11
N GLY A 31 -4.31 5.92 13.39
CA GLY A 31 -3.53 6.53 14.48
C GLY A 31 -2.01 6.38 14.26
N PRO A 32 -1.50 5.14 14.08
CA PRO A 32 -0.09 4.92 13.76
C PRO A 32 0.42 5.65 12.51
N ILE A 33 -0.37 5.72 11.43
CA ILE A 33 0.03 6.43 10.19
C ILE A 33 0.18 7.93 10.45
N ILE A 34 -0.76 8.55 11.15
CA ILE A 34 -0.68 9.98 11.47
C ILE A 34 0.50 10.24 12.41
N ALA A 35 0.69 9.38 13.43
CA ALA A 35 1.79 9.50 14.37
C ALA A 35 3.16 9.45 13.66
N THR A 36 3.38 8.45 12.80
CA THR A 36 4.63 8.31 12.04
C THR A 36 4.88 9.47 11.08
N ALA A 37 3.84 9.97 10.40
CA ALA A 37 3.96 11.15 9.53
C ALA A 37 4.37 12.40 10.33
N LEU A 38 3.76 12.62 11.50
CA LEU A 38 4.11 13.74 12.38
C LEU A 38 5.52 13.61 12.96
N VAL A 39 5.94 12.41 13.36
CA VAL A 39 7.31 12.14 13.82
C VAL A 39 8.32 12.48 12.73
N LEU A 40 8.08 12.06 11.49
CA LEU A 40 8.97 12.38 10.36
C LEU A 40 9.01 13.89 10.11
N CYS A 41 7.87 14.58 10.14
CA CYS A 41 7.84 16.04 10.07
C CYS A 41 8.65 16.68 11.21
N ALA A 42 8.49 16.20 12.45
CA ALA A 42 9.21 16.72 13.61
C ALA A 42 10.73 16.52 13.52
N VAL A 43 11.20 15.47 12.83
CA VAL A 43 12.63 15.22 12.60
C VAL A 43 13.18 16.06 11.44
N PHE A 44 12.48 16.11 10.32
CA PHE A 44 13.01 16.71 9.08
C PHE A 44 12.73 18.21 8.94
N VAL A 45 11.63 18.73 9.49
CA VAL A 45 11.34 20.18 9.42
C VAL A 45 12.41 21.01 10.13
N PRO A 46 12.87 20.68 11.36
CA PRO A 46 13.96 21.41 12.01
C PRO A 46 15.29 21.31 11.25
N ALA A 47 15.59 20.15 10.66
CA ALA A 47 16.80 19.94 9.87
C ALA A 47 16.88 20.86 8.64
N ALA A 48 15.75 21.30 8.10
CA ALA A 48 15.68 22.25 6.99
C ALA A 48 16.08 23.70 7.36
N PHE A 49 16.18 24.02 8.65
CA PHE A 49 16.60 25.35 9.15
C PHE A 49 18.10 25.44 9.47
N ILE A 50 18.86 24.36 9.29
CA ILE A 50 20.32 24.38 9.46
C ILE A 50 20.93 25.34 8.44
N SER A 51 21.71 26.31 8.91
CA SER A 51 22.36 27.33 8.08
C SER A 51 23.72 26.86 7.52
N GLY A 52 24.19 27.50 6.45
CA GLY A 52 25.49 27.24 5.82
C GLY A 52 25.40 26.41 4.53
N LEU A 53 26.53 26.20 3.87
CA LEU A 53 26.63 25.41 2.62
C LEU A 53 26.15 23.97 2.83
N THR A 54 26.53 23.35 3.94
CA THR A 54 26.07 22.00 4.31
C THR A 54 24.56 21.98 4.59
N GLY A 55 24.02 23.05 5.17
CA GLY A 55 22.58 23.21 5.44
C GLY A 55 21.71 23.26 4.18
N GLN A 56 22.23 23.79 3.06
CA GLN A 56 21.53 23.79 1.77
C GLN A 56 21.29 22.36 1.25
N PHE A 57 22.28 21.47 1.36
CA PHE A 57 22.12 20.07 0.97
C PHE A 57 21.13 19.33 1.88
N TYR A 58 21.18 19.58 3.19
CA TYR A 58 20.20 19.04 4.14
C TYR A 58 18.78 19.53 3.85
N LYS A 59 18.61 20.80 3.50
CA LYS A 59 17.30 21.38 3.18
C LYS A 59 16.64 20.70 1.98
N GLN A 60 17.39 20.41 0.92
CA GLN A 60 16.86 19.72 -0.25
C GLN A 60 16.39 18.30 0.10
N PHE A 61 17.24 17.53 0.80
CA PHE A 61 16.90 16.17 1.22
C PHE A 61 15.71 16.13 2.20
N ALA A 62 15.76 16.96 3.24
CA ALA A 62 14.75 17.02 4.29
C ALA A 62 13.37 17.43 3.73
N LEU A 63 13.32 18.43 2.85
CA LEU A 63 12.08 18.90 2.26
C LEU A 63 11.45 17.82 1.35
N THR A 64 12.25 17.13 0.54
CA THR A 64 11.76 16.03 -0.31
C THR A 64 11.17 14.90 0.53
N ILE A 65 11.83 14.49 1.60
CA ILE A 65 11.31 13.43 2.48
C ILE A 65 10.04 13.87 3.18
N ALA A 66 10.00 15.08 3.75
CA ALA A 66 8.85 15.59 4.45
C ALA A 66 7.61 15.65 3.53
N ILE A 67 7.75 16.27 2.35
CA ILE A 67 6.65 16.38 1.38
C ILE A 67 6.22 15.00 0.88
N SER A 68 7.16 14.13 0.51
CA SER A 68 6.85 12.77 0.03
C SER A 68 6.13 11.95 1.09
N THR A 69 6.52 12.09 2.36
CA THR A 69 5.87 11.42 3.49
C THR A 69 4.44 11.91 3.67
N VAL A 70 4.20 13.22 3.63
CA VAL A 70 2.86 13.80 3.78
C VAL A 70 1.93 13.34 2.66
N ILE A 71 2.40 13.41 1.41
CA ILE A 71 1.62 12.94 0.25
C ILE A 71 1.34 11.44 0.37
N SER A 72 2.33 10.64 0.78
CA SER A 72 2.18 9.20 0.98
C SER A 72 1.18 8.87 2.09
N ALA A 73 1.22 9.59 3.21
CA ALA A 73 0.27 9.42 4.30
C ALA A 73 -1.15 9.74 3.85
N PHE A 74 -1.36 10.86 3.13
CA PHE A 74 -2.66 11.21 2.57
C PHE A 74 -3.18 10.13 1.62
N ASN A 75 -2.33 9.65 0.69
CA ASN A 75 -2.66 8.58 -0.23
C ASN A 75 -2.98 7.26 0.49
N SER A 76 -2.28 6.99 1.61
CA SER A 76 -2.49 5.81 2.44
C SER A 76 -3.82 5.83 3.19
N LEU A 77 -4.32 7.03 3.54
CA LEU A 77 -5.57 7.19 4.27
C LEU A 77 -6.80 7.31 3.36
N THR A 78 -6.60 7.56 2.06
CA THR A 78 -7.69 7.85 1.11
C THR A 78 -7.79 6.81 0.01
N LEU A 79 -6.83 6.81 -0.92
CA LEU A 79 -6.80 5.96 -2.09
C LEU A 79 -6.51 4.50 -1.75
N SER A 80 -5.60 4.24 -0.80
CA SER A 80 -5.25 2.86 -0.42
C SER A 80 -6.44 2.08 0.16
N PRO A 81 -7.26 2.60 1.10
CA PRO A 81 -8.45 1.88 1.57
C PRO A 81 -9.54 1.81 0.50
N ALA A 82 -9.71 2.86 -0.32
CA ALA A 82 -10.69 2.82 -1.41
C ALA A 82 -10.37 1.71 -2.43
N LEU A 83 -9.10 1.59 -2.81
CA LEU A 83 -8.65 0.52 -3.70
C LEU A 83 -8.69 -0.84 -3.01
N ALA A 84 -8.34 -0.93 -1.72
CA ALA A 84 -8.43 -2.20 -1.00
C ALA A 84 -9.87 -2.72 -0.93
N ALA A 85 -10.85 -1.87 -0.61
CA ALA A 85 -12.26 -2.25 -0.53
C ALA A 85 -12.85 -2.68 -1.89
N VAL A 86 -12.36 -2.13 -3.00
CA VAL A 86 -12.87 -2.41 -4.36
C VAL A 86 -12.12 -3.57 -5.03
N LEU A 87 -10.82 -3.70 -4.77
CA LEU A 87 -9.93 -4.61 -5.49
C LEU A 87 -9.66 -5.91 -4.72
N LEU A 88 -9.61 -5.88 -3.38
CA LEU A 88 -9.50 -7.10 -2.58
C LEU A 88 -10.85 -7.81 -2.55
N LYS A 89 -10.81 -9.10 -2.86
CA LYS A 89 -11.97 -9.99 -2.81
C LYS A 89 -11.86 -10.87 -1.59
N GLY A 90 -12.99 -11.19 -0.97
CA GLY A 90 -13.05 -12.32 -0.05
C GLY A 90 -12.68 -13.61 -0.79
N HIS A 91 -12.03 -14.55 -0.11
CA HIS A 91 -11.59 -15.82 -0.67
C HIS A 91 -12.71 -16.63 -1.37
N ASP A 92 -13.98 -16.36 -1.03
CA ASP A 92 -15.17 -17.02 -1.60
C ASP A 92 -16.01 -16.17 -2.59
N ALA A 93 -15.56 -14.96 -2.95
CA ALA A 93 -16.36 -14.07 -3.80
C ALA A 93 -16.22 -14.41 -5.30
N PRO A 94 -17.34 -14.63 -6.05
CA PRO A 94 -17.30 -14.92 -7.47
C PRO A 94 -16.62 -13.78 -8.25
N LYS A 95 -15.84 -14.13 -9.29
CA LYS A 95 -15.12 -13.14 -10.12
C LYS A 95 -16.07 -12.07 -10.68
N ASP A 96 -15.92 -10.86 -10.17
CA ASP A 96 -16.68 -9.70 -10.60
C ASP A 96 -16.46 -9.34 -12.09
N ARG A 97 -17.39 -8.60 -12.70
CA ARG A 97 -17.39 -8.26 -14.13
C ARG A 97 -16.12 -7.53 -14.57
N PHE A 98 -15.53 -6.71 -13.71
CA PHE A 98 -14.28 -6.00 -13.98
C PHE A 98 -13.07 -6.94 -14.05
N SER A 99 -12.93 -7.90 -13.13
CA SER A 99 -11.86 -8.91 -13.24
C SER A 99 -12.04 -9.84 -14.42
N ARG A 100 -13.29 -10.19 -14.78
CA ARG A 100 -13.55 -10.95 -16.01
C ARG A 100 -13.20 -10.17 -17.27
N PHE A 101 -13.38 -8.84 -17.26
CA PHE A 101 -12.98 -7.96 -18.34
C PHE A 101 -11.45 -7.86 -18.45
N LEU A 102 -10.74 -7.64 -17.33
CA LEU A 102 -9.27 -7.67 -17.30
C LEU A 102 -8.70 -9.03 -17.73
N ASP A 103 -9.25 -10.15 -17.24
CA ASP A 103 -8.86 -11.50 -17.65
C ASP A 103 -9.09 -11.73 -19.16
N ARG A 104 -10.11 -11.10 -19.75
CA ARG A 104 -10.43 -11.26 -21.16
C ARG A 104 -9.52 -10.43 -22.07
N ILE A 105 -9.07 -9.26 -21.63
CA ILE A 105 -8.17 -8.38 -22.41
C ILE A 105 -6.69 -8.74 -22.17
N LEU A 106 -6.31 -8.94 -20.91
CA LEU A 106 -4.92 -9.14 -20.50
C LEU A 106 -4.63 -10.59 -20.11
N GLY A 107 -5.63 -11.35 -19.68
CA GLY A 107 -5.44 -12.69 -19.10
C GLY A 107 -4.91 -13.73 -20.09
N GLY A 108 -5.40 -13.68 -21.33
CA GLY A 108 -5.05 -14.65 -22.38
C GLY A 108 -3.59 -14.56 -22.85
N TRP A 109 -3.09 -13.34 -23.08
CA TRP A 109 -1.80 -13.10 -23.72
C TRP A 109 -0.69 -12.69 -22.75
N LEU A 110 -1.01 -12.01 -21.65
CA LEU A 110 -0.02 -11.50 -20.68
C LEU A 110 0.02 -12.33 -19.39
N PHE A 111 -1.12 -12.50 -18.69
CA PHE A 111 -1.11 -13.15 -17.37
C PHE A 111 -0.86 -14.66 -17.43
N ARG A 112 -1.33 -15.37 -18.47
CA ARG A 112 -1.10 -16.82 -18.62
C ARG A 112 0.38 -17.24 -18.71
N PRO A 113 1.20 -16.66 -19.61
CA PRO A 113 2.63 -16.99 -19.64
C PRO A 113 3.37 -16.48 -18.40
N PHE A 114 2.99 -15.31 -17.86
CA PHE A 114 3.55 -14.76 -16.64
C PHE A 114 3.29 -15.65 -15.41
N ASN A 115 2.04 -16.05 -15.15
CA ASN A 115 1.70 -16.93 -14.03
C ASN A 115 2.42 -18.27 -14.13
N ARG A 116 2.53 -18.84 -15.35
CA ARG A 116 3.22 -20.12 -15.56
C ARG A 116 4.73 -20.02 -15.28
N PHE A 117 5.33 -18.87 -15.58
CA PHE A 117 6.73 -18.59 -15.21
C PHE A 117 6.87 -18.34 -13.70
N PHE A 118 5.97 -17.55 -13.11
CA PHE A 118 5.96 -17.20 -11.70
C PHE A 118 5.75 -18.43 -10.80
N GLU A 119 4.80 -19.32 -11.12
CA GLU A 119 4.59 -20.59 -10.41
C GLU A 119 5.81 -21.50 -10.51
N LYS A 120 6.45 -21.56 -11.68
CA LYS A 120 7.66 -22.37 -11.86
C LYS A 120 8.83 -21.82 -11.04
N ALA A 121 8.93 -20.50 -10.90
CA ALA A 121 9.92 -19.85 -10.07
C ALA A 121 9.60 -19.98 -8.57
N SER A 122 8.33 -19.84 -8.17
CA SER A 122 7.92 -19.97 -6.77
C SER A 122 8.06 -21.40 -6.25
N HIS A 123 7.76 -22.42 -7.06
CA HIS A 123 8.01 -23.82 -6.71
C HIS A 123 9.49 -24.12 -6.47
N GLY A 124 10.40 -23.40 -7.12
CA GLY A 124 11.84 -23.50 -6.86
C GLY A 124 12.30 -22.73 -5.61
N TYR A 125 11.51 -21.78 -5.12
CA TYR A 125 11.87 -20.91 -3.98
C TYR A 125 11.21 -21.36 -2.66
N VAL A 126 10.00 -21.94 -2.74
CA VAL A 126 9.26 -22.52 -1.61
C VAL A 126 9.60 -24.01 -1.41
N GLY A 127 10.19 -24.65 -2.43
CA GLY A 127 10.71 -26.02 -2.36
C GLY A 127 12.10 -26.09 -1.73
N THR A 128 12.23 -25.69 -0.46
CA THR A 128 13.26 -26.17 0.48
C THR A 128 12.63 -26.38 1.84
#